data_AF-A0AA38SF98-F1
#
_entry.id   AF-A0AA38SF98-F1
#
_cell.length_a   1.000
_cell.length_b   1.000
_cell.length_c   1.000
_cell.angle_alpha   90.00
_cell.angle_beta   90.00
_cell.angle_gamma   90.00
#
_symmetry.space_group_name_H-M   'P 1'
#
loop_
_entity.id
_entity.type
_entity.pdbx_description
1 polymer ?
#
loop_
_entity_poly.entity_id
_entity_poly.type
_entity_poly.pdbx_seq_one_letter_code
_entity_poly.pdbx_strand_id
1 'polypeptide(L)'
;MAEMGCVPDGVTYNVLLQGLLNNRQHDMIKMLLEDMEGHGFLVDASTLSMLIDHISTGSLDDSLLKLIGKLVPKEGKEAPCSY
;
A
#
# COMPACT_ATOMS: atom_id res chain seq x y z
N MET A 1 -30.89 9.20 0.90
CA MET A 1 -30.25 7.96 1.40
C MET A 1 -28.94 8.40 2.00
N ALA A 2 -28.63 7.95 3.22
CA ALA A 2 -27.37 8.31 3.85
C ALA A 2 -26.23 7.84 2.94
N GLU A 3 -25.45 8.80 2.45
CA GLU A 3 -24.12 8.56 1.90
C GLU A 3 -23.28 8.12 3.10
N MET A 4 -23.48 6.89 3.56
CA MET A 4 -22.62 6.24 4.53
C MET A 4 -21.29 6.13 3.81
N GLY A 5 -20.43 7.13 4.00
CA GLY A 5 -19.05 7.08 3.54
C GLY A 5 -18.41 5.88 4.19
N CYS A 6 -18.46 4.74 3.50
CA CYS A 6 -17.71 3.56 3.87
C CYS A 6 -16.25 3.99 3.80
N VAL A 7 -15.65 4.22 4.97
CA VAL A 7 -14.22 4.41 5.08
C VAL A 7 -13.59 3.13 4.55
N PRO A 8 -12.78 3.20 3.49
CA PRO A 8 -12.12 2.01 2.96
C PRO A 8 -11.28 1.39 4.09
N ASP A 9 -11.41 0.09 4.29
CA ASP A 9 -10.48 -0.64 5.15
C ASP A 9 -9.19 -0.98 4.39
N GLY A 10 -8.18 -1.48 5.10
CA GLY A 10 -6.90 -1.86 4.48
C GLY A 10 -7.03 -2.89 3.35
N VAL A 11 -8.03 -3.77 3.37
CA VAL A 11 -8.28 -4.72 2.27
C VAL A 11 -8.80 -3.97 1.05
N THR A 12 -9.73 -3.03 1.24
CA THR A 12 -10.25 -2.18 0.16
C THR A 12 -9.14 -1.41 -0.53
N TYR A 13 -8.23 -0.79 0.25
CA TYR A 13 -7.06 -0.10 -0.31
C TYR A 13 -6.16 -1.02 -1.14
N ASN A 14 -5.84 -2.21 -0.62
CA ASN A 14 -4.99 -3.16 -1.33
C ASN A 14 -5.63 -3.61 -2.66
N VAL A 15 -6.93 -3.90 -2.68
CA VAL A 15 -7.65 -4.29 -3.91
C VAL A 15 -7.63 -3.16 -4.94
N LEU A 16 -7.91 -1.92 -4.52
CA LEU A 16 -7.84 -0.77 -5.41
C LEU A 16 -6.43 -0.58 -5.96
N LEU A 17 -5.41 -0.67 -5.10
CA LEU A 17 -4.02 -0.48 -5.47
C LEU A 17 -3.54 -1.53 -6.48
N GLN A 18 -3.90 -2.80 -6.28
CA GLN A 18 -3.63 -3.86 -7.27
C GLN A 18 -4.31 -3.59 -8.62
N GLY A 19 -5.56 -3.12 -8.59
CA GLY A 19 -6.27 -2.70 -9.80
C GLY A 19 -5.53 -1.58 -10.55
N LEU A 20 -5.10 -0.54 -9.82
CA LEU A 20 -4.37 0.58 -10.40
C LEU A 20 -3.01 0.19 -10.96
N LEU A 21 -2.29 -0.73 -10.29
CA LEU A 21 -1.02 -1.29 -10.75
C LEU A 21 -1.17 -2.00 -12.10
N ASN A 22 -2.18 -2.87 -12.21
CA ASN A 22 -2.50 -3.55 -13.47
C ASN A 22 -2.87 -2.58 -14.60
N ASN A 23 -3.53 -1.47 -14.27
CA ASN A 23 -3.91 -0.43 -15.24
C ASN A 23 -2.81 0.62 -15.47
N ARG A 24 -1.64 0.49 -14.82
CA ARG A 24 -0.52 1.45 -14.89
C ARG A 24 -0.93 2.91 -14.61
N GLN A 25 -1.89 3.11 -13.70
CA GLN A 25 -2.36 4.44 -13.32
C GLN A 25 -1.47 5.06 -12.23
N HIS A 26 -0.26 5.47 -12.62
CA HIS A 26 0.82 5.88 -11.71
C HIS A 26 0.45 7.04 -10.77
N ASP A 27 -0.24 8.07 -11.27
CA ASP A 27 -0.68 9.20 -10.44
C ASP A 27 -1.65 8.75 -9.34
N MET A 28 -2.58 7.87 -9.67
CA MET A 28 -3.56 7.33 -8.72
C MET A 28 -2.91 6.38 -7.71
N ILE A 29 -1.93 5.57 -8.13
CA ILE A 29 -1.13 4.71 -7.23
C ILE A 29 -0.48 5.56 -6.16
N LYS A 30 0.17 6.67 -6.55
CA LYS A 30 0.81 7.59 -5.61
C LYS A 30 -0.20 8.19 -4.63
N MET A 31 -1.31 8.73 -5.12
CA MET A 31 -2.35 9.32 -4.27
C MET A 31 -2.91 8.31 -3.27
N LEU A 32 -3.16 7.08 -3.71
CA LEU A 32 -3.70 6.03 -2.85
C LEU A 32 -2.70 5.59 -1.77
N LEU A 33 -1.41 5.52 -2.12
CA LEU A 33 -0.34 5.24 -1.16
C LEU A 33 -0.22 6.35 -0.09
N GLU A 34 -0.25 7.63 -0.49
CA GLU A 34 -0.24 8.77 0.44
C GLU A 34 -1.44 8.74 1.39
N ASP A 35 -2.62 8.38 0.86
CA ASP A 35 -3.84 8.23 1.64
C ASP A 35 -3.73 7.07 2.65
N MET A 36 -3.23 5.90 2.22
CA MET A 36 -2.94 4.78 3.12
C MET A 36 -1.97 5.17 4.24
N GLU A 37 -0.94 5.96 3.94
CA GLU A 37 0.02 6.47 4.94
C GLU A 37 -0.68 7.36 5.96
N GLY A 38 -1.52 8.29 5.49
CA GLY A 38 -2.29 9.20 6.35
C GLY A 38 -3.28 8.48 7.26
N HIS A 39 -3.84 7.37 6.78
CA HIS A 39 -4.78 6.52 7.53
C HIS A 39 -4.10 5.42 8.35
N GLY A 40 -2.79 5.22 8.21
CA GLY A 40 -2.03 4.18 8.93
C GLY A 40 -2.31 2.76 8.46
N PHE A 41 -2.80 2.60 7.22
CA PHE A 41 -3.00 1.28 6.63
C PHE A 41 -1.70 0.75 6.01
N LEU A 42 -1.55 -0.57 6.06
CA LEU A 42 -0.38 -1.24 5.54
C LEU A 42 -0.70 -1.93 4.22
N VAL A 43 0.30 -1.98 3.34
CA VAL A 43 0.20 -2.75 2.10
C VAL A 43 0.38 -4.23 2.41
N ASP A 44 -0.39 -5.09 1.73
CA ASP A 44 -0.20 -6.53 1.82
C ASP A 44 1.05 -6.97 1.03
N ALA A 45 1.56 -8.17 1.32
CA ALA A 45 2.74 -8.73 0.68
C ALA A 45 2.61 -8.84 -0.85
N SER A 46 1.42 -9.20 -1.35
CA SER A 46 1.13 -9.30 -2.78
C SER A 46 1.22 -7.94 -3.45
N THR A 47 0.57 -6.94 -2.87
CA THR A 47 0.57 -5.56 -3.39
C THR A 47 1.97 -4.94 -3.33
N LEU A 48 2.71 -5.20 -2.25
CA LEU A 48 4.11 -4.79 -2.11
C LEU A 48 5.00 -5.37 -3.23
N SER A 49 4.86 -6.67 -3.52
CA SER A 49 5.60 -7.34 -4.60
C SER A 49 5.36 -6.67 -5.96
N MET A 50 4.09 -6.37 -6.27
CA MET A 50 3.72 -5.67 -7.52
C MET A 50 4.31 -4.26 -7.59
N LEU A 51 4.30 -3.50 -6.49
CA LEU A 51 4.91 -2.17 -6.46
C LEU A 51 6.41 -2.22 -6.74
N ILE A 52 7.11 -3.18 -6.12
CA ILE A 52 8.56 -3.36 -6.33
C ILE A 52 8.87 -3.75 -7.78
N ASP A 53 8.07 -4.63 -8.39
CA ASP A 53 8.21 -5.00 -9.80
C ASP A 53 8.03 -3.79 -10.73
N HIS A 54 6.98 -2.99 -10.50
CA HIS A 54 6.73 -1.79 -11.30
C HIS A 54 7.82 -0.71 -11.13
N ILE A 55 8.43 -0.59 -9.96
CA ILE A 55 9.58 0.32 -9.76
C ILE A 55 10.83 -0.24 -10.43
N SER A 56 11.09 -1.54 -10.28
CA SER A 56 12.25 -2.22 -10.89
C SER A 56 12.22 -2.21 -12.42
N THR A 57 11.01 -2.22 -13.01
CA THR A 57 10.81 -2.09 -14.45
C THR A 57 10.85 -0.64 -14.94
N GLY A 58 10.99 0.34 -14.03
CA GLY A 58 11.02 1.78 -14.34
C GLY A 58 9.63 2.36 -14.67
N SER A 59 8.55 1.63 -14.38
CA SER A 59 7.18 2.09 -14.60
C SER A 59 6.70 3.06 -13.51
N LEU A 60 7.23 2.92 -12.29
CA LEU A 60 6.95 3.79 -11.15
C LEU A 60 8.22 4.49 -10.70
N ASP A 61 8.07 5.68 -10.11
CA ASP A 61 9.19 6.49 -9.64
C ASP A 61 9.79 5.94 -8.33
N ASP A 62 11.11 5.88 -8.23
CA ASP A 62 11.84 5.44 -7.02
C ASP A 62 11.48 6.25 -5.77
N SER A 63 10.95 7.47 -5.90
CA SER A 63 10.46 8.24 -4.75
C SER A 63 9.36 7.53 -3.97
N LEU A 64 8.59 6.65 -4.62
CA LEU A 64 7.57 5.83 -3.97
C LEU A 64 8.15 4.79 -3.02
N LEU A 65 9.41 4.36 -3.20
CA LEU A 65 10.06 3.41 -2.29
C LEU A 65 10.08 3.91 -0.83
N LYS A 66 10.25 5.23 -0.64
CA LYS A 66 10.22 5.84 0.70
C LYS A 66 8.85 5.71 1.36
N LEU A 67 7.79 5.83 0.56
CA LEU A 67 6.42 5.76 1.02
C LEU A 67 6.05 4.30 1.31
N ILE A 68 6.36 3.39 0.38
CA ILE A 68 6.21 1.94 0.54
C ILE A 68 6.89 1.46 1.81
N GLY A 69 8.15 1.86 2.07
CA GLY A 69 8.87 1.46 3.28
C GLY A 69 8.21 1.87 4.61
N LYS A 70 7.33 2.87 4.61
CA LYS A 70 6.52 3.22 5.78
C LYS A 70 5.24 2.40 5.89
N LEU A 71 4.70 1.95 4.76
CA LEU A 71 3.48 1.14 4.65
C LEU A 71 3.72 -0.37 4.79
N VAL A 72 4.97 -0.82 4.80
CA VAL A 72 5.29 -2.23 5.10
C VAL A 72 5.07 -2.48 6.60
N PRO A 73 4.40 -3.58 6.98
CA PRO A 73 4.38 -4.02 8.37
C PRO A 73 5.82 -4.15 8.87
N LYS A 74 6.20 -3.30 9.82
CA LYS A 74 7.45 -3.50 10.53
C LYS A 74 7.33 -4.84 11.22
N GLU A 75 8.09 -5.83 10.78
CA GLU A 75 8.25 -7.10 11.49
C GLU A 75 8.61 -6.76 12.94
N GLY A 76 7.59 -6.81 13.79
CA GLY A 76 7.78 -6.80 15.22
C GLY A 76 8.50 -8.10 15.51
N LYS A 77 9.76 -7.97 15.95
CA LYS A 77 10.46 -9.03 16.66
C LYS A 77 9.44 -9.74 17.53
N GLU A 78 9.34 -11.05 17.34
CA GLU A 78 8.69 -11.95 18.27
C GLU A 78 9.04 -11.47 19.67
N ALA A 79 8.06 -10.97 20.42
CA ALA A 79 8.26 -10.82 21.85
C ALA A 79 8.49 -12.26 22.31
N PRO A 80 9.69 -12.64 22.79
CA PRO A 80 9.85 -13.97 23.34
C PRO A 80 8.83 -14.05 24.46
N CYS A 81 7.90 -15.00 24.37
CA CYS A 81 7.03 -15.36 25.48
C CYS A 81 7.95 -15.56 26.69
N SER A 82 7.98 -14.58 27.60
CA SER A 82 8.66 -14.70 28.86
C SER A 82 7.89 -15.75 29.65
N TYR A 83 8.55 -16.89 29.86
CA TYR A 83 8.09 -18.05 30.62
C TYR A 83 7.71 -17.68 32.06
#